data_AF-A0A7X5WQN4-F1
#
_entry.id   AF-A0A7X5WQN4-F1
#
_cell.length_a   1.000
_cell.length_b   1.000
_cell.length_c   1.000
_cell.angle_alpha   90.00
_cell.angle_beta   90.00
_cell.angle_gamma   90.00
#
_symmetry.space_group_name_H-M   'P 1'
#
loop_
_entity.id
_entity.type
_entity.pdbx_description
1 polymer ?
#
loop_
_entity_poly.entity_id
_entity_poly.type
_entity_poly.pdbx_seq_one_letter_code
_entity_poly.pdbx_strand_id
1 'polypeptide(L)'
;MERGGEIDLGDLVRTLVASGYARTDRVEARGELAIRGGIVDIYPADAESPVRIELWGDEIDSMRTFAVSTQRATGEIDEVTVYPAREMILDHGVEDAANRLRMLEPWASSTWDRFAEGMAFPGMESWSPWFAEERTALDEATEATVVVFDPVRCEARAAELSAEEDDLAAALAPTWGTGAPAAGDHPALYLALAPDDAAIMAPPQAAGPGDVGFEMRGLDATPGDPESVAHAITRWRTRNVSIIVAMDGEAAANRVARVLAEHGVALDPTEAADGDRPIVLPAGIHRGFRVAGVRDRRRR
;
A
#
# COMPACT_ATOMS: atom_id res chain seq x y z
N MET A 1 2.90 -7.19 -21.71
CA MET A 1 3.65 -7.02 -22.99
C MET A 1 4.90 -7.87 -22.88
N GLU A 2 5.17 -8.71 -23.87
CA GLU A 2 6.26 -9.69 -23.81
C GLU A 2 7.14 -9.59 -25.06
N ARG A 3 8.42 -9.91 -24.92
CA ARG A 3 9.37 -9.90 -26.03
C ARG A 3 8.94 -10.89 -27.12
N GLY A 4 9.03 -10.46 -28.38
CA GLY A 4 8.53 -11.21 -29.54
C GLY A 4 7.01 -11.14 -29.72
N GLY A 5 6.28 -10.44 -28.84
CA GLY A 5 4.87 -10.14 -29.03
C GLY A 5 4.65 -9.01 -30.06
N GLU A 6 3.49 -9.02 -30.70
CA GLU A 6 3.06 -7.97 -31.63
C GLU A 6 2.23 -6.88 -30.92
N ILE A 7 2.48 -5.61 -31.23
CA ILE A 7 1.78 -4.46 -30.67
C ILE A 7 1.52 -3.41 -31.75
N ASP A 8 0.27 -2.96 -31.86
CA ASP A 8 -0.04 -1.70 -32.56
C ASP A 8 0.26 -0.51 -31.63
N LEU A 9 1.26 0.29 -32.03
CA LEU A 9 1.71 1.45 -31.27
C LEU A 9 0.61 2.50 -31.08
N GLY A 10 -0.24 2.69 -32.08
CA GLY A 10 -1.34 3.65 -32.00
C GLY A 10 -2.35 3.23 -30.93
N ASP A 11 -2.68 1.94 -30.88
CA ASP A 11 -3.62 1.36 -29.92
C ASP A 11 -3.05 1.38 -28.51
N LEU A 12 -1.78 0.96 -28.34
CA LEU A 12 -1.08 1.00 -27.06
C LEU A 12 -1.14 2.41 -26.45
N VAL A 13 -0.86 3.43 -27.25
CA VAL A 13 -0.80 4.82 -26.79
C VAL A 13 -2.18 5.33 -26.41
N ARG A 14 -3.21 5.01 -27.21
CA ARG A 14 -4.59 5.38 -26.87
C ARG A 14 -5.01 4.73 -25.55
N THR A 15 -4.72 3.45 -25.37
CA THR A 15 -5.02 2.72 -24.13
C THR A 15 -4.28 3.33 -22.93
N LEU A 16 -2.97 3.55 -23.02
CA LEU A 16 -2.21 4.11 -21.91
C LEU A 16 -2.65 5.52 -21.54
N VAL A 17 -2.92 6.38 -22.53
CA VAL A 17 -3.45 7.74 -22.28
C VAL A 17 -4.83 7.68 -21.61
N ALA A 18 -5.72 6.81 -22.10
CA ALA A 18 -7.03 6.58 -21.47
C ALA A 18 -6.89 6.03 -20.03
N SER A 19 -5.86 5.23 -19.78
CA SER A 19 -5.49 4.73 -18.45
C SER A 19 -4.74 5.73 -17.56
N GLY A 20 -4.64 7.00 -17.98
CA GLY A 20 -4.10 8.10 -17.18
C GLY A 20 -2.63 8.42 -17.39
N TYR A 21 -1.96 7.81 -18.38
CA TYR A 21 -0.56 8.13 -18.66
C TYR A 21 -0.42 9.45 -19.42
N ALA A 22 0.54 10.28 -19.02
CA ALA A 22 0.88 11.53 -19.67
C ALA A 22 1.89 11.31 -20.80
N ARG A 23 1.52 11.69 -22.03
CA ARG A 23 2.44 11.67 -23.16
C ARG A 23 3.40 12.85 -23.09
N THR A 24 4.70 12.56 -23.02
CA THR A 24 5.78 13.54 -22.93
C THR A 24 6.81 13.33 -24.03
N ASP A 25 7.73 14.27 -24.19
CA ASP A 25 8.88 14.12 -25.09
C ASP A 25 9.93 13.15 -24.53
N ARG A 26 9.98 13.05 -23.21
CA ARG A 26 10.91 12.22 -22.45
C ARG A 26 10.29 11.82 -21.13
N VAL A 27 10.42 10.53 -20.79
CA VAL A 27 9.98 9.97 -19.52
C VAL A 27 10.95 10.37 -18.40
N GLU A 28 10.40 11.02 -17.39
CA GLU A 28 11.07 11.52 -16.19
C GLU A 28 10.37 11.10 -14.89
N ALA A 29 9.06 10.86 -14.92
CA ALA A 29 8.26 10.46 -13.77
C ALA A 29 7.35 9.28 -14.07
N ARG A 30 6.86 8.63 -13.00
CA ARG A 30 5.85 7.56 -13.06
C ARG A 30 4.57 8.08 -13.71
N GLY A 31 3.89 7.21 -14.45
CA GLY A 31 2.68 7.58 -15.20
C GLY A 31 2.97 8.36 -16.48
N GLU A 32 4.21 8.40 -16.95
CA GLU A 32 4.56 9.04 -18.24
C GLU A 32 4.85 8.01 -19.32
N LEU A 33 4.60 8.40 -20.57
CA LEU A 33 5.07 7.69 -21.75
C LEU A 33 5.69 8.63 -22.78
N ALA A 34 6.68 8.15 -23.52
CA ALA A 34 7.27 8.86 -24.65
C ALA A 34 7.45 7.93 -25.85
N ILE A 35 7.31 8.46 -27.06
CA ILE A 35 7.38 7.68 -28.29
C ILE A 35 8.36 8.33 -29.25
N ARG A 36 9.31 7.54 -29.77
CA ARG A 36 10.34 7.99 -30.68
C ARG A 36 10.56 6.95 -31.79
N GLY A 37 9.79 7.08 -32.87
CA GLY A 37 9.81 6.08 -33.95
C GLY A 37 9.30 4.73 -33.43
N GLY A 38 10.09 3.67 -33.59
CA GLY A 38 9.80 2.34 -33.05
C GLY A 38 10.16 2.17 -31.57
N ILE A 39 10.46 3.24 -30.83
CA ILE A 39 10.79 3.15 -29.40
C ILE A 39 9.64 3.71 -28.57
N VAL A 40 9.21 2.95 -27.56
CA VAL A 40 8.24 3.37 -26.55
C VAL A 40 8.92 3.33 -25.20
N ASP A 41 9.00 4.48 -24.54
CA ASP A 41 9.37 4.55 -23.13
C ASP A 41 8.11 4.70 -22.30
N ILE A 42 8.01 3.93 -21.22
CA ILE A 42 6.90 3.98 -20.28
C ILE A 42 7.50 3.94 -18.87
N TYR A 43 7.01 4.77 -17.97
CA TYR A 43 7.27 4.61 -16.55
C TYR A 43 6.00 4.12 -15.86
N PRO A 44 5.85 2.80 -15.64
CA PRO A 44 4.67 2.26 -14.97
C PRO A 44 4.46 2.91 -13.60
N ALA A 45 3.20 3.10 -13.21
CA ALA A 45 2.86 3.80 -11.97
C ALA A 45 3.40 3.07 -10.72
N ASP A 46 3.47 1.74 -10.76
CA ASP A 46 3.89 0.85 -9.69
C ASP A 46 5.38 0.43 -9.77
N ALA A 47 5.98 0.41 -10.96
CA ALA A 47 7.35 -0.09 -11.15
C ALA A 47 8.46 0.82 -10.59
N GLU A 48 9.56 0.25 -10.09
CA GLU A 48 10.71 1.02 -9.58
C GLU A 48 11.51 1.78 -10.64
N SER A 49 11.42 1.38 -11.91
CA SER A 49 12.18 1.94 -13.01
C SER A 49 11.37 1.97 -14.30
N PRO A 50 11.59 2.97 -15.17
CA PRO A 50 10.95 3.01 -16.47
C PRO A 50 11.51 1.95 -17.40
N VAL A 51 10.69 1.55 -18.36
CA VAL A 51 10.99 0.55 -19.38
C VAL A 51 11.04 1.21 -20.76
N ARG A 52 11.99 0.77 -21.57
CA ARG A 52 12.12 1.07 -22.99
C ARG A 52 11.80 -0.19 -23.78
N ILE A 53 10.83 -0.08 -24.68
CA ILE A 53 10.39 -1.12 -25.60
C ILE A 53 10.84 -0.68 -27.00
N GLU A 54 11.61 -1.53 -27.68
CA GLU A 54 12.00 -1.31 -29.06
C GLU A 54 11.26 -2.26 -29.98
N LEU A 55 10.63 -1.70 -31.00
CA LEU A 55 9.81 -2.39 -31.98
C LEU A 55 10.57 -2.52 -33.30
N TRP A 56 10.41 -3.67 -33.95
CA TRP A 56 10.75 -3.90 -35.34
C TRP A 56 9.47 -4.10 -36.15
N GLY A 57 8.96 -3.03 -36.74
CA GLY A 57 7.59 -3.03 -37.27
C GLY A 57 6.60 -2.97 -36.11
N ASP A 58 5.78 -4.01 -35.98
CA ASP A 58 4.83 -4.26 -34.88
C ASP A 58 5.37 -5.26 -33.83
N GLU A 59 6.47 -5.96 -34.09
CA GLU A 59 7.05 -6.92 -33.16
C GLU A 59 7.95 -6.25 -32.10
N ILE A 60 7.84 -6.66 -30.83
CA ILE A 60 8.75 -6.26 -29.77
C ILE A 60 10.09 -6.99 -29.92
N ASP A 61 11.11 -6.29 -30.39
CA ASP A 61 12.47 -6.81 -30.57
C ASP A 61 13.22 -6.91 -29.22
N SER A 62 13.15 -5.85 -28.40
CA SER A 62 13.79 -5.82 -27.09
C SER A 62 13.07 -4.95 -26.07
N MET A 63 13.22 -5.30 -24.80
CA MET A 63 12.75 -4.50 -23.67
C MET A 63 13.83 -4.37 -22.61
N ARG A 64 13.94 -3.19 -22.01
CA ARG A 64 14.96 -2.90 -21.00
C ARG A 64 14.51 -1.84 -20.01
N THR A 65 14.93 -1.95 -18.77
CA THR A 65 14.85 -0.85 -17.80
C THR A 65 15.88 0.22 -18.15
N PHE A 66 15.64 1.47 -17.77
CA PHE A 66 16.63 2.54 -17.91
C PHE A 66 16.62 3.54 -16.74
N ALA A 67 17.76 4.18 -16.51
CA ALA A 67 17.85 5.23 -15.49
C ALA A 67 17.33 6.56 -16.04
N VAL A 68 16.32 7.16 -15.37
CA VAL A 68 15.75 8.47 -15.76
C VAL A 68 16.80 9.56 -15.95
N SER A 69 17.78 9.64 -15.04
CA SER A 69 18.80 10.70 -15.04
C SER A 69 19.74 10.67 -16.24
N THR A 70 20.03 9.48 -16.77
CA THR A 70 20.99 9.31 -17.87
C THR A 70 20.34 8.85 -19.17
N GLN A 71 19.10 8.37 -19.11
CA GLN A 71 18.35 7.77 -20.22
C GLN A 71 19.07 6.55 -20.84
N ARG A 72 19.93 5.89 -20.05
CA ARG A 72 20.70 4.70 -20.44
C ARG A 72 20.09 3.45 -19.84
N ALA A 73 20.13 2.37 -20.60
CA ALA A 73 19.68 1.06 -20.17
C ALA A 73 20.42 0.59 -18.91
N THR A 74 19.68 -0.07 -18.01
CA THR A 74 20.18 -0.60 -16.74
C THR A 74 20.08 -2.12 -16.65
N GLY A 75 19.12 -2.73 -17.34
CA GLY A 75 18.98 -4.19 -17.43
C GLY A 75 17.95 -4.60 -18.47
N GLU A 76 18.12 -5.79 -19.05
CA GLU A 76 17.15 -6.39 -19.98
C GLU A 76 16.00 -7.05 -19.21
N ILE A 77 14.80 -7.05 -19.82
CA ILE A 77 13.61 -7.71 -19.30
C ILE A 77 12.87 -8.41 -20.46
N ASP A 78 12.20 -9.52 -20.17
CA ASP A 78 11.44 -10.27 -21.19
C ASP A 78 9.94 -9.95 -21.17
N GLU A 79 9.43 -9.37 -20.09
CA GLU A 79 8.02 -9.02 -19.92
C GLU A 79 7.88 -7.72 -19.11
N VAL A 80 6.82 -6.97 -19.39
CA VAL A 80 6.33 -5.89 -18.53
C VAL A 80 4.80 -5.85 -18.52
N THR A 81 4.23 -5.70 -17.32
CA THR A 81 2.82 -5.38 -17.09
C THR A 81 2.70 -3.91 -16.72
N VAL A 82 1.78 -3.20 -17.35
CA VAL A 82 1.58 -1.77 -17.15
C VAL A 82 0.16 -1.55 -16.63
N TYR A 83 0.04 -1.26 -15.34
CA TYR A 83 -1.24 -0.94 -14.72
C TYR A 83 -1.66 0.51 -15.01
N PRO A 84 -2.96 0.85 -14.91
CA PRO A 84 -3.40 2.24 -15.03
C PRO A 84 -2.68 3.18 -14.08
N ALA A 85 -2.44 4.42 -14.53
CA ALA A 85 -1.82 5.47 -13.72
C ALA A 85 -2.85 6.29 -12.91
N ARG A 86 -4.13 5.88 -12.97
CA ARG A 86 -5.24 6.52 -12.27
C ARG A 86 -6.26 5.48 -11.82
N GLU A 87 -6.93 5.77 -10.71
CA GLU A 87 -7.94 4.88 -10.11
C GLU A 87 -9.31 4.98 -10.80
N MET A 88 -9.60 6.09 -11.49
CA MET A 88 -10.84 6.26 -12.24
C MET A 88 -10.58 6.35 -13.75
N ILE A 89 -10.96 5.33 -14.50
CA ILE A 89 -10.79 5.30 -15.96
C ILE A 89 -11.96 6.02 -16.64
N LEU A 90 -11.67 6.93 -17.57
CA LEU A 90 -12.68 7.63 -18.35
C LEU A 90 -12.99 6.82 -19.60
N ASP A 91 -13.83 5.80 -19.45
CA ASP A 91 -14.28 4.94 -20.53
C ASP A 91 -15.70 5.27 -20.98
N HIS A 92 -16.19 4.54 -21.98
CA HIS A 92 -17.56 4.70 -22.49
C HIS A 92 -18.64 4.43 -21.43
N GLY A 93 -18.34 3.62 -20.40
CA GLY A 93 -19.26 3.39 -19.29
C GLY A 93 -19.46 4.65 -18.44
N VAL A 94 -18.36 5.34 -18.13
CA VAL A 94 -18.38 6.65 -17.45
C VAL A 94 -19.07 7.70 -18.31
N GLU A 95 -18.79 7.75 -19.61
CA GLU A 95 -19.45 8.67 -20.55
C GLU A 95 -20.98 8.47 -20.55
N ASP A 96 -21.44 7.23 -20.69
CA ASP A 96 -22.86 6.87 -20.69
C ASP A 96 -23.53 7.19 -19.34
N ALA A 97 -22.85 6.91 -18.23
CA ALA A 97 -23.32 7.26 -16.89
C ALA A 97 -23.43 8.77 -16.70
N ALA A 98 -22.42 9.54 -17.11
CA ALA A 98 -22.44 11.00 -17.06
C ALA A 98 -23.60 11.59 -17.88
N ASN A 99 -23.87 11.03 -19.06
CA ASN A 99 -25.01 11.42 -19.90
C ASN A 99 -26.36 11.20 -19.20
N ARG A 100 -26.51 10.13 -18.41
CA ARG A 100 -27.71 9.90 -17.59
C ARG A 100 -27.77 10.88 -16.41
N LEU A 101 -26.64 11.09 -15.73
CA LEU A 101 -26.55 11.99 -14.57
C LEU A 101 -26.87 13.44 -14.92
N ARG A 102 -26.58 13.91 -16.14
CA ARG A 102 -27.06 15.22 -16.64
C ARG A 102 -28.57 15.40 -16.49
N MET A 103 -29.36 14.33 -16.61
CA MET A 103 -30.82 14.37 -16.51
C MET A 103 -31.32 14.13 -15.08
N LEU A 104 -30.67 13.24 -14.34
CA LEU A 104 -31.09 12.84 -12.99
C LEU A 104 -30.61 13.81 -11.91
N GLU A 105 -29.39 14.34 -12.08
CA GLU A 105 -28.63 15.15 -11.11
C GLU A 105 -28.14 16.46 -11.77
N PRO A 106 -29.03 17.32 -12.32
CA PRO A 106 -28.64 18.47 -13.14
C PRO A 106 -27.83 19.55 -12.39
N TRP A 107 -27.81 19.51 -11.06
CA TRP A 107 -27.07 20.44 -10.19
C TRP A 107 -25.55 20.41 -10.44
N ALA A 108 -25.02 19.28 -10.90
CA ALA A 108 -23.61 19.07 -11.25
C ALA A 108 -23.36 18.95 -12.76
N SER A 109 -24.26 19.52 -13.59
CA SER A 109 -24.17 19.44 -15.06
C SER A 109 -22.80 19.78 -15.63
N SER A 110 -22.12 20.82 -15.15
CA SER A 110 -20.78 21.19 -15.62
C SER A 110 -19.70 20.15 -15.31
N THR A 111 -19.85 19.40 -14.22
CA THR A 111 -19.00 18.26 -13.88
C THR A 111 -19.33 17.07 -14.78
N TRP A 112 -20.61 16.74 -14.92
CA TRP A 112 -21.07 15.67 -15.81
C TRP A 112 -20.68 15.92 -17.26
N ASP A 113 -20.64 17.17 -17.68
CA ASP A 113 -20.17 17.56 -19.01
C ASP A 113 -18.73 17.16 -19.24
N ARG A 114 -17.85 17.41 -18.27
CA ARG A 114 -16.45 17.01 -18.36
C ARG A 114 -16.29 15.50 -18.47
N PHE A 115 -17.03 14.73 -17.66
CA PHE A 115 -16.98 13.27 -17.73
C PHE A 115 -17.53 12.73 -19.05
N ALA A 116 -18.64 13.27 -19.55
CA ALA A 116 -19.21 12.89 -20.84
C ALA A 116 -18.32 13.27 -22.04
N GLU A 117 -17.43 14.25 -21.87
CA GLU A 117 -16.44 14.66 -22.87
C GLU A 117 -15.07 13.96 -22.67
N GLY A 118 -14.96 13.03 -21.72
CA GLY A 118 -13.70 12.32 -21.42
C GLY A 118 -12.60 13.23 -20.87
N MET A 119 -12.96 14.37 -20.27
CA MET A 119 -12.00 15.35 -19.75
C MET A 119 -11.55 14.99 -18.34
N ALA A 120 -10.25 14.73 -18.18
CA ALA A 120 -9.62 14.59 -16.87
C ALA A 120 -9.46 15.94 -16.16
N PHE A 121 -9.69 15.99 -14.84
CA PHE A 121 -9.48 17.19 -14.03
C PHE A 121 -9.10 16.84 -12.57
N PRO A 122 -8.43 17.74 -11.83
CA PRO A 122 -8.06 17.49 -10.45
C PRO A 122 -9.27 17.22 -9.55
N GLY A 123 -9.20 16.15 -8.75
CA GLY A 123 -10.25 15.76 -7.80
C GLY A 123 -11.43 15.03 -8.44
N MET A 124 -11.33 14.60 -9.70
CA MET A 124 -12.40 13.82 -10.34
C MET A 124 -12.67 12.48 -9.63
N GLU A 125 -11.67 11.92 -8.94
CA GLU A 125 -11.79 10.68 -8.17
C GLU A 125 -12.84 10.77 -7.05
N SER A 126 -13.08 11.98 -6.50
CA SER A 126 -14.15 12.20 -5.51
C SER A 126 -15.56 11.98 -6.06
N TRP A 127 -15.71 11.89 -7.39
CA TRP A 127 -16.98 11.62 -8.06
C TRP A 127 -17.14 10.15 -8.45
N SER A 128 -16.14 9.29 -8.22
CA SER A 128 -16.21 7.87 -8.54
C SER A 128 -17.43 7.15 -7.95
N PRO A 129 -17.97 7.52 -6.76
CA PRO A 129 -19.16 6.85 -6.21
C PRO A 129 -20.44 7.02 -7.05
N TRP A 130 -20.50 7.97 -7.99
CA TRP A 130 -21.63 8.10 -8.93
C TRP A 130 -21.52 7.18 -10.15
N PHE A 131 -20.34 6.62 -10.41
CA PHE A 131 -20.04 5.85 -11.61
C PHE A 131 -19.84 4.36 -11.34
N ALA A 132 -19.40 4.01 -10.14
CA ALA A 132 -19.03 2.66 -9.76
C ALA A 132 -19.99 2.09 -8.69
N GLU A 133 -20.03 0.76 -8.62
CA GLU A 133 -20.64 0.06 -7.49
C GLU A 133 -19.80 0.28 -6.23
N GLU A 134 -20.45 0.28 -5.07
CA GLU A 134 -19.76 0.31 -3.77
C GLU A 134 -18.81 -0.89 -3.65
N ARG A 135 -17.51 -0.60 -3.58
CA ARG A 135 -16.45 -1.57 -3.43
C ARG A 135 -15.35 -1.03 -2.53
N THR A 136 -14.69 -1.95 -1.85
CA THR A 136 -13.57 -1.71 -0.95
C THR A 136 -12.38 -2.58 -1.33
N ALA A 137 -11.21 -2.31 -0.74
CA ALA A 137 -10.06 -3.18 -0.86
C ALA A 137 -10.31 -4.61 -0.32
N LEU A 138 -11.33 -4.81 0.52
CA LEU A 138 -11.70 -6.15 1.03
C LEU A 138 -12.37 -7.00 -0.05
N ASP A 139 -13.13 -6.39 -0.96
CA ASP A 139 -13.78 -7.08 -2.08
C ASP A 139 -12.76 -7.65 -3.08
N GLU A 140 -11.56 -7.06 -3.12
CA GLU A 140 -10.43 -7.51 -3.94
C GLU A 140 -9.59 -8.60 -3.23
N ALA A 141 -9.82 -8.86 -1.94
CA ALA A 141 -9.03 -9.77 -1.11
C ALA A 141 -9.53 -11.23 -1.13
N THR A 142 -10.23 -11.65 -2.19
CA THR A 142 -10.95 -12.95 -2.26
C THR A 142 -10.10 -14.20 -2.01
N GLU A 143 -8.81 -14.18 -2.37
CA GLU A 143 -7.87 -15.29 -2.13
C GLU A 143 -6.91 -15.04 -0.95
N ALA A 144 -7.03 -13.88 -0.30
CA ALA A 144 -6.13 -13.46 0.76
C ALA A 144 -6.73 -13.74 2.15
N THR A 145 -5.86 -13.98 3.12
CA THR A 145 -6.28 -13.97 4.54
C THR A 145 -6.34 -12.53 5.03
N VAL A 146 -7.52 -12.05 5.36
CA VAL A 146 -7.71 -10.74 5.99
C VAL A 146 -7.45 -10.84 7.48
N VAL A 147 -6.58 -9.97 8.01
CA VAL A 147 -6.31 -9.85 9.45
C VAL A 147 -6.58 -8.41 9.87
N VAL A 148 -7.51 -8.21 10.80
CA VAL A 148 -7.87 -6.88 11.31
C VAL A 148 -7.21 -6.69 12.68
N PHE A 149 -6.15 -5.89 12.71
CA PHE A 149 -5.46 -5.53 13.95
C PHE A 149 -6.17 -4.39 14.65
N ASP A 150 -6.47 -4.56 15.93
CA ASP A 150 -7.24 -3.61 16.74
C ASP A 150 -8.59 -3.22 16.08
N PRO A 151 -9.53 -4.18 15.93
CA PRO A 151 -10.79 -3.97 15.21
C PRO A 151 -11.59 -2.76 15.67
N VAL A 152 -11.69 -2.54 16.98
CA VAL A 152 -12.41 -1.40 17.56
C VAL A 152 -11.82 -0.07 17.06
N ARG A 153 -10.49 0.01 16.94
CA ARG A 153 -9.83 1.20 16.42
C ARG A 153 -10.01 1.34 14.90
N CYS A 154 -9.99 0.24 14.15
CA CYS A 154 -10.26 0.26 12.71
C CYS A 154 -11.71 0.71 12.42
N GLU A 155 -12.69 0.20 13.15
CA GLU A 155 -14.10 0.63 13.06
C GLU A 155 -14.27 2.11 13.40
N ALA A 156 -13.66 2.56 14.50
CA ALA A 156 -13.68 3.97 14.88
C ALA A 156 -13.06 4.85 13.79
N ARG A 157 -11.93 4.45 13.20
CA ARG A 157 -11.29 5.21 12.12
C ARG A 157 -12.13 5.23 10.84
N ALA A 158 -12.80 4.12 10.49
CA ALA A 158 -13.71 4.10 9.36
C ALA A 158 -14.86 5.09 9.55
N ALA A 159 -15.47 5.11 10.76
CA ALA A 159 -16.51 6.08 11.09
C ALA A 159 -16.01 7.54 11.07
N GLU A 160 -14.78 7.79 11.54
CA GLU A 160 -14.13 9.11 11.44
C GLU A 160 -13.94 9.55 9.98
N LEU A 161 -13.52 8.64 9.08
CA LEU A 161 -13.35 8.96 7.66
C LEU A 161 -14.66 9.34 6.98
N SER A 162 -15.75 8.61 7.26
CA SER A 162 -17.08 8.98 6.75
C SER A 162 -17.55 10.33 7.30
N ALA A 163 -17.29 10.62 8.59
CA ALA A 163 -17.62 11.93 9.17
C ALA A 163 -16.77 13.07 8.58
N GLU A 164 -15.47 12.83 8.33
CA GLU A 164 -14.57 13.77 7.64
C GLU A 164 -15.06 14.05 6.20
N GLU A 165 -15.59 13.03 5.51
CA GLU A 165 -16.22 13.18 4.20
C GLU A 165 -17.48 14.05 4.26
N ASP A 166 -18.39 13.79 5.21
CA ASP A 166 -19.61 14.57 5.41
C ASP A 166 -19.29 16.05 5.73
N ASP A 167 -18.30 16.31 6.58
CA ASP A 167 -17.85 17.66 6.92
C ASP A 167 -17.27 18.38 5.69
N LEU A 168 -16.49 17.67 4.87
CA LEU A 168 -15.95 18.21 3.62
C LEU A 168 -17.06 18.51 2.61
N ALA A 169 -18.02 17.60 2.46
CA ALA A 169 -19.21 17.78 1.63
C ALA A 169 -20.02 18.99 2.09
N ALA A 170 -20.23 19.15 3.40
CA ALA A 170 -20.93 20.32 3.95
C ALA A 170 -20.19 21.63 3.67
N ALA A 171 -18.86 21.63 3.74
CA ALA A 171 -18.04 22.79 3.41
C ALA A 171 -18.08 23.14 1.91
N LEU A 172 -18.23 22.14 1.04
CA LEU A 172 -18.31 22.30 -0.42
C LEU A 172 -19.74 22.51 -0.93
N ALA A 173 -20.77 22.15 -0.16
CA ALA A 173 -22.17 22.28 -0.54
C ALA A 173 -22.57 23.67 -1.07
N PRO A 174 -22.05 24.81 -0.57
CA PRO A 174 -22.34 26.12 -1.15
C PRO A 174 -21.84 26.32 -2.58
N THR A 175 -20.85 25.52 -3.01
CA THR A 175 -20.33 25.49 -4.38
C THR A 175 -21.13 24.56 -5.28
N TRP A 176 -21.96 23.69 -4.70
CA TRP A 176 -22.82 22.78 -5.43
C TRP A 176 -24.05 23.53 -5.94
N GLY A 177 -24.48 23.20 -7.15
CA GLY A 177 -25.61 23.87 -7.79
C GLY A 177 -26.93 23.67 -7.03
N THR A 178 -27.95 24.44 -7.40
CA THR A 178 -29.30 24.26 -6.83
C THR A 178 -29.82 22.84 -7.12
N GLY A 179 -30.28 22.14 -6.09
CA GLY A 179 -30.77 20.76 -6.19
C GLY A 179 -29.72 19.68 -5.88
N ALA A 180 -28.53 20.08 -5.43
CA ALA A 180 -27.53 19.15 -4.93
C ALA A 180 -28.02 18.41 -3.66
N PRO A 181 -27.57 17.16 -3.43
CA PRO A 181 -27.84 16.45 -2.19
C PRO A 181 -27.27 17.22 -0.99
N ALA A 182 -27.87 17.02 0.18
CA ALA A 182 -27.25 17.49 1.41
C ALA A 182 -25.96 16.70 1.68
N ALA A 183 -25.09 17.24 2.52
CA ALA A 183 -23.94 16.48 3.02
C ALA A 183 -24.41 15.18 3.68
N GLY A 184 -23.79 14.06 3.32
CA GLY A 184 -24.19 12.72 3.75
C GLY A 184 -25.32 12.05 2.95
N ASP A 185 -26.02 12.79 2.08
CA ASP A 185 -27.05 12.22 1.18
C ASP A 185 -26.48 11.85 -0.22
N HIS A 186 -25.21 12.16 -0.47
CA HIS A 186 -24.53 11.76 -1.70
C HIS A 186 -23.96 10.33 -1.58
N PRO A 187 -23.72 9.64 -2.71
CA PRO A 187 -22.95 8.40 -2.71
C PRO A 187 -21.60 8.59 -2.00
N ALA A 188 -21.25 7.66 -1.11
CA ALA A 188 -20.09 7.79 -0.22
C ALA A 188 -18.81 7.23 -0.88
N LEU A 189 -17.69 7.90 -0.65
CA LEU A 189 -16.37 7.41 -1.03
C LEU A 189 -15.80 6.49 0.04
N TYR A 190 -15.97 6.83 1.32
CA TYR A 190 -15.51 6.02 2.44
C TYR A 190 -16.65 5.17 3.00
N LEU A 191 -16.56 3.86 2.72
CA LEU A 191 -17.52 2.87 3.17
C LEU A 191 -17.21 2.34 4.57
N ALA A 192 -18.23 1.78 5.22
CA ALA A 192 -18.06 1.13 6.52
C ALA A 192 -17.11 -0.07 6.42
N LEU A 193 -16.33 -0.29 7.48
CA LEU A 193 -15.48 -1.47 7.59
C LEU A 193 -16.34 -2.71 7.85
N ALA A 194 -16.47 -3.57 6.84
CA ALA A 194 -17.27 -4.78 6.89
C ALA A 194 -16.48 -6.00 6.38
N PRO A 195 -15.50 -6.52 7.14
CA PRO A 195 -14.79 -7.74 6.77
C PRO A 195 -15.70 -8.96 6.85
N ASP A 196 -15.48 -9.93 5.96
CA ASP A 196 -16.18 -11.23 5.98
C ASP A 196 -15.93 -12.00 7.29
N ASP A 197 -16.83 -12.93 7.61
CA ASP A 197 -16.74 -13.82 8.78
C ASP A 197 -15.43 -14.66 8.81
N ALA A 198 -14.77 -14.81 7.67
CA ALA A 198 -13.49 -15.51 7.55
C ALA A 198 -12.29 -14.67 8.01
N ALA A 199 -12.45 -13.36 8.21
CA ALA A 199 -11.38 -12.48 8.65
C ALA A 199 -10.92 -12.82 10.08
N ILE A 200 -9.60 -12.76 10.29
CA ILE A 200 -9.01 -12.98 11.61
C ILE A 200 -9.01 -11.65 12.36
N MET A 201 -9.80 -11.58 13.43
CA MET A 201 -9.84 -10.42 14.31
C MET A 201 -8.73 -10.52 15.35
N ALA A 202 -7.83 -9.54 15.36
CA ALA A 202 -6.66 -9.48 16.23
C ALA A 202 -6.74 -8.27 17.18
N PRO A 203 -7.58 -8.33 18.23
CA PRO A 203 -7.66 -7.26 19.22
C PRO A 203 -6.35 -7.10 20.00
N PRO A 204 -6.05 -5.90 20.53
CA PRO A 204 -4.80 -5.65 21.25
C PRO A 204 -4.72 -6.41 22.58
N GLN A 205 -5.86 -6.89 23.10
CA GLN A 205 -5.97 -7.73 24.28
C GLN A 205 -6.98 -8.83 24.04
N ALA A 206 -6.76 -9.99 24.65
CA ALA A 206 -7.74 -11.07 24.68
C ALA A 206 -9.04 -10.56 25.34
N ALA A 207 -10.18 -10.76 24.67
CA ALA A 207 -11.48 -10.33 25.14
C ALA A 207 -12.09 -11.34 26.13
N GLY A 208 -11.66 -12.61 26.08
CA GLY A 208 -12.13 -13.67 26.96
C GLY A 208 -11.09 -14.73 27.35
N PRO A 209 -11.40 -15.58 28.35
CA PRO A 209 -10.48 -16.62 28.84
C PRO A 209 -10.15 -17.74 27.84
N GLY A 210 -10.89 -17.83 26.74
CA GLY A 210 -10.69 -18.81 25.66
C GLY A 210 -9.85 -18.29 24.49
N ASP A 211 -9.57 -16.97 24.45
CA ASP A 211 -8.86 -16.36 23.34
C ASP A 211 -7.37 -16.66 23.43
N VAL A 212 -6.76 -16.92 22.27
CA VAL A 212 -5.30 -17.04 22.16
C VAL A 212 -4.72 -15.63 22.16
N GLY A 213 -4.36 -15.15 23.35
CA GLY A 213 -3.69 -13.86 23.52
C GLY A 213 -2.17 -13.99 23.59
N PHE A 214 -1.45 -13.12 22.88
CA PHE A 214 -0.04 -12.88 23.13
C PHE A 214 0.11 -11.70 24.08
N GLU A 215 0.62 -11.96 25.29
CA GLU A 215 0.90 -10.88 26.23
C GLU A 215 2.20 -10.17 25.83
N MET A 216 2.07 -9.01 25.18
CA MET A 216 3.20 -8.13 24.88
C MET A 216 3.57 -7.27 26.08
N ARG A 217 4.81 -7.39 26.56
CA ARG A 217 5.39 -6.51 27.58
C ARG A 217 6.74 -5.98 27.13
N GLY A 218 7.05 -4.72 27.48
CA GLY A 218 8.37 -4.15 27.27
C GLY A 218 9.43 -4.78 28.18
N LEU A 219 10.70 -4.61 27.79
CA LEU A 219 11.82 -4.88 28.67
C LEU A 219 11.85 -3.81 29.76
N ASP A 220 11.92 -4.22 31.03
CA ASP A 220 12.07 -3.32 32.18
C ASP A 220 13.49 -2.74 32.22
N ALA A 221 13.76 -1.81 31.30
CA ALA A 221 15.04 -1.14 31.10
C ALA A 221 14.81 0.31 30.65
N THR A 222 15.75 1.18 30.99
CA THR A 222 15.75 2.57 30.53
C THR A 222 16.26 2.65 29.09
N PRO A 223 15.47 3.16 28.12
CA PRO A 223 15.94 3.32 26.75
C PRO A 223 17.17 4.22 26.68
N GLY A 224 18.18 3.80 25.92
CA GLY A 224 19.44 4.54 25.77
C GLY A 224 20.44 4.36 26.91
N ASP A 225 20.13 3.56 27.93
CA ASP A 225 21.04 3.20 29.02
C ASP A 225 21.51 1.73 28.86
N PRO A 226 22.75 1.50 28.37
CA PRO A 226 23.30 0.17 28.17
C PRO A 226 23.36 -0.69 29.44
N GLU A 227 23.66 -0.07 30.58
CA GLU A 227 23.78 -0.77 31.85
C GLU A 227 22.42 -1.27 32.32
N SER A 228 21.38 -0.42 32.21
CA SER A 228 20.00 -0.80 32.52
C SER A 228 19.51 -1.95 31.63
N VAL A 229 19.79 -1.89 30.32
CA VAL A 229 19.43 -2.95 29.37
C VAL A 229 20.16 -4.27 29.68
N ALA A 230 21.46 -4.21 29.97
CA ALA A 230 22.24 -5.39 30.34
C ALA A 230 21.75 -6.05 31.64
N HIS A 231 21.41 -5.25 32.66
CA HIS A 231 20.79 -5.73 33.89
C HIS A 231 19.43 -6.39 33.63
N ALA A 232 18.61 -5.80 32.78
CA ALA A 232 17.32 -6.36 32.41
C ALA A 232 17.50 -7.71 31.69
N ILE A 233 18.38 -7.80 30.70
CA ILE A 233 18.69 -9.05 29.98
C ILE A 233 19.15 -10.15 30.97
N THR A 234 20.07 -9.81 31.88
CA THR A 234 20.59 -10.75 32.88
C THR A 234 19.49 -11.27 33.80
N ARG A 235 18.59 -10.38 34.27
CA ARG A 235 17.44 -10.75 35.08
C ARG A 235 16.55 -11.76 34.36
N TRP A 236 16.35 -11.58 33.06
CA TRP A 236 15.50 -12.45 32.25
C TRP A 236 16.15 -13.79 31.89
N ARG A 237 17.47 -13.85 31.67
CA ARG A 237 18.21 -15.11 31.40
C ARG A 237 17.92 -16.20 32.45
N THR A 238 17.59 -15.82 33.68
CA THR A 238 17.26 -16.76 34.77
C THR A 238 15.90 -17.47 34.61
N ARG A 239 15.08 -17.09 33.62
CA ARG A 239 13.66 -17.50 33.52
C ARG A 239 13.32 -18.45 32.36
N ASN A 240 14.30 -19.15 31.78
CA ASN A 240 14.11 -20.04 30.62
C ASN A 240 13.39 -19.34 29.45
N VAL A 241 13.94 -18.20 29.04
CA VAL A 241 13.43 -17.37 27.94
C VAL A 241 14.52 -17.15 26.91
N SER A 242 14.16 -17.20 25.63
CA SER A 242 15.02 -16.75 24.54
C SER A 242 14.98 -15.21 24.46
N ILE A 243 16.13 -14.59 24.25
CA ILE A 243 16.26 -13.12 24.22
C ILE A 243 16.82 -12.72 22.86
N ILE A 244 16.11 -11.84 22.17
CA ILE A 244 16.52 -11.33 20.86
C ILE A 244 16.65 -9.81 20.97
N VAL A 245 17.84 -9.29 20.64
CA VAL A 245 18.08 -7.85 20.52
C VAL A 245 18.08 -7.49 19.04
N ALA A 246 17.06 -6.78 18.60
CA ALA A 246 16.87 -6.40 17.22
C ALA A 246 17.43 -4.98 16.97
N MET A 247 18.29 -4.83 15.96
CA MET A 247 18.92 -3.56 15.59
C MET A 247 18.79 -3.32 14.09
N ASP A 248 18.60 -2.06 13.70
CA ASP A 248 18.47 -1.67 12.30
C ASP A 248 19.82 -1.75 11.57
N GLY A 249 20.01 -2.85 10.82
CA GLY A 249 21.22 -3.14 10.05
C GLY A 249 22.40 -3.71 10.84
N GLU A 250 23.34 -4.31 10.11
CA GLU A 250 24.50 -5.03 10.67
C GLU A 250 25.41 -4.15 11.54
N ALA A 251 25.67 -2.91 11.11
CA ALA A 251 26.55 -2.00 11.84
C ALA A 251 25.99 -1.65 13.23
N ALA A 252 24.67 -1.51 13.36
CA ALA A 252 24.01 -1.25 14.63
C ALA A 252 24.00 -2.51 15.51
N ALA A 253 23.73 -3.68 14.92
CA ALA A 253 23.80 -4.97 15.61
C ALA A 253 25.18 -5.23 16.23
N ASN A 254 26.25 -5.08 15.45
CA ASN A 254 27.63 -5.26 15.92
C ASN A 254 28.00 -4.28 17.05
N ARG A 255 27.54 -3.03 16.95
CA ARG A 255 27.78 -2.01 17.97
C ARG A 255 27.09 -2.38 19.29
N VAL A 256 25.82 -2.79 19.24
CA VAL A 256 25.07 -3.12 20.46
C VAL A 256 25.64 -4.37 21.14
N ALA A 257 26.07 -5.37 20.36
CA ALA A 257 26.70 -6.58 20.88
C ALA A 257 27.96 -6.24 21.70
N ARG A 258 28.82 -5.36 21.17
CA ARG A 258 30.03 -4.90 21.87
C ARG A 258 29.69 -4.13 23.15
N VAL A 259 28.75 -3.18 23.08
CA VAL A 259 28.34 -2.35 24.23
C VAL A 259 27.73 -3.21 25.35
N LEU A 260 26.91 -4.20 25.02
CA LEU A 260 26.34 -5.12 26.01
C LEU A 260 27.40 -6.06 26.60
N ALA A 261 28.40 -6.48 25.80
CA ALA A 261 29.51 -7.29 26.28
C ALA A 261 30.36 -6.54 27.33
N GLU A 262 30.57 -5.23 27.17
CA GLU A 262 31.22 -4.38 28.17
C GLU A 262 30.49 -4.37 29.53
N HIS A 263 29.17 -4.61 29.52
CA HIS A 263 28.31 -4.69 30.70
C HIS A 263 27.98 -6.15 31.10
N GLY A 264 28.80 -7.12 30.67
CA GLY A 264 28.69 -8.51 31.10
C GLY A 264 27.66 -9.36 30.34
N VAL A 265 27.08 -8.85 29.26
CA VAL A 265 26.10 -9.55 28.43
C VAL A 265 26.66 -9.76 27.03
N ALA A 266 27.35 -10.89 26.82
CA ALA A 266 27.78 -11.31 25.50
C ALA A 266 26.58 -11.86 24.69
N LEU A 267 26.37 -11.31 23.50
CA LEU A 267 25.37 -11.71 22.51
C LEU A 267 26.06 -11.79 21.14
N ASP A 268 25.76 -12.84 20.39
CA ASP A 268 26.30 -13.03 19.05
C ASP A 268 25.34 -12.42 18.00
N PRO A 269 25.82 -11.56 17.10
CA PRO A 269 25.08 -11.17 15.90
C PRO A 269 24.85 -12.39 15.00
N THR A 270 23.61 -12.60 14.56
CA THR A 270 23.21 -13.69 13.66
C THR A 270 22.12 -13.21 12.71
N GLU A 271 21.98 -13.89 11.57
CA GLU A 271 20.92 -13.60 10.58
C GLU A 271 19.58 -14.24 10.97
N ALA A 272 19.60 -15.27 11.83
CA ALA A 272 18.39 -16.00 12.21
C ALA A 272 18.39 -16.36 13.71
N ALA A 273 17.19 -16.42 14.28
CA ALA A 273 16.98 -16.88 15.64
C ALA A 273 16.98 -18.41 15.72
N ASP A 274 18.00 -19.00 16.34
CA ASP A 274 18.21 -20.46 16.37
C ASP A 274 18.23 -21.04 17.80
N GLY A 275 17.17 -20.78 18.57
CA GLY A 275 16.91 -21.47 19.85
C GLY A 275 16.95 -20.59 21.12
N ASP A 276 17.39 -21.17 22.23
CA ASP A 276 17.26 -20.61 23.59
C ASP A 276 18.37 -19.62 23.99
N ARG A 277 19.34 -19.36 23.10
CA ARG A 277 20.46 -18.46 23.40
C ARG A 277 20.12 -17.01 23.10
N PRO A 278 20.56 -16.07 23.94
CA PRO A 278 20.45 -14.65 23.65
C PRO A 278 21.28 -14.22 22.43
N ILE A 279 20.67 -13.52 21.48
CA ILE A 279 21.29 -13.12 20.20
C ILE A 279 21.03 -11.65 19.84
N VAL A 280 21.77 -11.14 18.85
CA VAL A 280 21.47 -9.87 18.18
C VAL A 280 21.07 -10.13 16.72
N LEU A 281 19.96 -9.56 16.26
CA LEU A 281 19.53 -9.63 14.85
C LEU A 281 19.69 -8.26 14.16
N PRO A 282 20.19 -8.21 12.92
CA PRO A 282 20.23 -7.01 12.08
C PRO A 282 18.86 -6.72 11.42
N ALA A 283 17.78 -6.88 12.19
CA ALA A 283 16.42 -6.59 11.77
C ALA A 283 15.85 -5.49 12.66
N GLY A 284 15.29 -4.43 12.08
CA GLY A 284 14.68 -3.34 12.82
C GLY A 284 13.31 -3.74 13.40
N ILE A 285 13.07 -3.42 14.67
CA ILE A 285 11.73 -3.43 15.27
C ILE A 285 11.43 -2.07 15.87
N HIS A 286 10.21 -1.57 15.68
CA HIS A 286 9.83 -0.26 16.23
C HIS A 286 9.72 -0.27 17.76
N ARG A 287 9.27 -1.38 18.35
CA ARG A 287 9.17 -1.57 19.80
C ARG A 287 9.51 -3.00 20.17
N GLY A 288 10.29 -3.17 21.24
CA GLY A 288 10.53 -4.47 21.84
C GLY A 288 9.26 -5.02 22.50
N PHE A 289 9.08 -6.33 22.44
CA PHE A 289 7.99 -7.02 23.09
C PHE A 289 8.47 -8.36 23.65
N ARG A 290 7.76 -8.84 24.65
CA ARG A 290 7.86 -10.21 25.17
C ARG A 290 6.67 -11.00 24.66
N VAL A 291 6.87 -12.29 24.37
CA VAL A 291 5.77 -13.22 24.12
C VAL A 291 5.78 -14.27 25.22
N ALA A 292 4.69 -14.38 25.98
CA ALA A 292 4.52 -15.52 26.88
C ALA A 292 4.18 -16.76 26.05
N GLY A 293 4.93 -17.85 26.23
CA GLY A 293 4.78 -19.06 25.42
C GLY A 293 3.34 -19.58 25.41
N VAL A 294 2.80 -19.79 24.21
CA VAL A 294 1.55 -20.53 24.00
C VAL A 294 1.80 -21.95 24.49
N ARG A 295 1.19 -22.34 25.62
CA ARG A 295 1.17 -23.76 26.00
C ARG A 295 0.28 -24.47 24.99
N ASP A 296 0.88 -25.16 24.04
CA ASP A 296 0.17 -26.11 23.19
C ASP A 296 -0.51 -27.15 24.10
N ARG A 297 -1.84 -27.07 24.23
CA ARG A 297 -2.64 -28.02 25.02
C ARG A 297 -2.78 -29.37 24.32
N ARG A 298 -2.20 -29.58 23.12
CA ARG A 298 -2.29 -30.83 22.35
C ARG A 298 -1.04 -31.70 22.43
N ARG A 299 -0.49 -31.92 23.63
CA ARG A 299 0.30 -33.14 23.93
C ARG A 299 0.05 -33.61 25.36
N ARG A 300 -0.93 -34.48 25.54
CA ARG A 300 -1.02 -35.47 26.61
C ARG A 300 -1.49 -36.79 26.02
#